data_AF-A0A1G2T093-F1
#
_entry.id   AF-A0A1G2T093-F1
#
_cell.length_a   1.000
_cell.length_b   1.000
_cell.length_c   1.000
_cell.angle_alpha   90.00
_cell.angle_beta   90.00
_cell.angle_gamma   90.00
#
_symmetry.space_group_name_H-M   'P 1'
#
loop_
_entity.id
_entity.type
_entity.pdbx_description
1 polymer ?
#
loop_
_entity_poly.entity_id
_entity_poly.type
_entity_poly.pdbx_seq_one_letter_code
_entity_poly.pdbx_strand_id
1 'polypeptide(L)'
;MKNLFGETVASEDLFGGERQGLKDDSQGLALKSRGEFNIFALTDAIGRRNKREAWVIYRKALASGMVAEEVFYKVFWQVKTMLLASRTKTAEEAEMKPYPYSKAKSFIKNFKPGELELLSENLVKGYHRVRRGEEETETFIEKTLLGL
;
A
#
# COMPACT_ATOMS: atom_id res chain seq x y z
N MET A 1 -12.77 -42.07 -4.59
CA MET A 1 -14.01 -41.30 -4.81
C MET A 1 -14.96 -42.15 -5.64
N LYS A 2 -16.27 -42.18 -5.33
CA LYS A 2 -17.26 -42.83 -6.21
C LYS A 2 -17.47 -41.99 -7.46
N ASN A 3 -17.63 -42.63 -8.62
CA ASN A 3 -17.93 -41.93 -9.86
C ASN A 3 -19.44 -41.62 -9.99
N LEU A 4 -19.84 -40.92 -11.05
CA LEU A 4 -21.20 -40.41 -11.25
C LEU A 4 -22.31 -41.48 -11.33
N PHE A 5 -21.98 -42.78 -11.36
CA PHE A 5 -22.95 -43.88 -11.37
C PHE A 5 -23.00 -44.65 -10.04
N GLY A 6 -22.32 -44.18 -8.99
CA GLY A 6 -22.49 -44.67 -7.62
C GLY A 6 -21.67 -45.91 -7.24
N GLU A 7 -20.86 -46.44 -8.17
CA GLU A 7 -19.93 -47.53 -7.90
C GLU A 7 -18.58 -47.01 -7.36
N THR A 8 -17.99 -47.78 -6.44
CA THR A 8 -16.66 -47.48 -5.91
C THR A 8 -15.62 -48.04 -6.87
N VAL A 9 -15.07 -47.19 -7.72
CA VAL A 9 -13.88 -47.55 -8.51
C VAL A 9 -12.66 -47.48 -7.59
N ALA A 10 -11.99 -48.63 -7.40
CA ALA A 10 -10.64 -48.64 -6.85
C ALA A 10 -9.75 -47.83 -7.81
N SER A 11 -8.99 -46.88 -7.28
CA SER A 11 -8.04 -46.11 -8.08
C SER A 11 -6.79 -46.96 -8.30
N GLU A 12 -6.88 -47.92 -9.22
CA GLU A 12 -5.70 -48.57 -9.80
C GLU A 12 -5.01 -47.60 -10.76
N ASP A 13 -3.69 -47.58 -10.74
CA ASP A 13 -2.91 -46.89 -11.75
C ASP A 13 -2.81 -47.72 -13.03
N LEU A 14 -2.30 -47.09 -14.10
CA LEU A 14 -2.22 -47.65 -15.47
C LEU A 14 -1.46 -49.00 -15.60
N PHE A 15 -0.88 -49.51 -14.51
CA PHE A 15 -0.17 -50.79 -14.45
C PHE A 15 -0.68 -51.73 -13.32
N GLY A 16 -1.83 -51.44 -12.70
CA GLY A 16 -2.52 -52.37 -11.79
C GLY A 16 -1.81 -52.63 -10.46
N GLY A 17 -1.18 -51.62 -9.85
CA GLY A 17 -0.54 -51.74 -8.52
C GLY A 17 -1.21 -50.86 -7.46
N GLU A 18 -1.41 -51.40 -6.25
CA GLU A 18 -1.85 -50.59 -5.10
C GLU A 18 -0.72 -49.67 -4.63
N ARG A 19 -0.95 -48.35 -4.61
CA ARG A 19 -0.01 -47.37 -4.04
C ARG A 19 -0.02 -47.44 -2.51
N GLN A 20 0.81 -48.30 -1.93
CA GLN A 20 1.18 -48.19 -0.53
C GLN A 20 2.23 -47.09 -0.33
N GLY A 21 1.84 -46.07 0.45
CA GLY A 21 2.77 -45.36 1.33
C GLY A 21 3.81 -44.46 0.67
N LEU A 22 3.37 -43.44 -0.06
CA LEU A 22 4.13 -42.19 -0.07
C LEU A 22 3.61 -41.36 1.11
N LYS A 23 4.38 -41.36 2.21
CA LYS A 23 4.22 -40.29 3.20
C LYS A 23 4.53 -39.00 2.46
N ASP A 24 3.51 -38.14 2.39
CA ASP A 24 3.63 -36.81 1.85
C ASP A 24 4.52 -35.99 2.79
N ASP A 25 5.82 -36.17 2.63
CA ASP A 25 6.86 -35.37 3.29
C ASP A 25 6.99 -34.00 2.59
N SER A 26 6.02 -33.62 1.73
CA SER A 26 5.81 -32.21 1.46
C SER A 26 5.31 -31.58 2.76
N GLN A 27 6.27 -31.12 3.56
CA GLN A 27 6.08 -29.84 4.23
C GLN A 27 5.72 -28.87 3.11
N GLY A 28 4.43 -28.79 2.82
CA GLY A 28 3.88 -27.84 1.89
C GLY A 28 4.51 -26.51 2.26
N LEU A 29 5.19 -25.90 1.29
CA LEU A 29 5.70 -24.54 1.38
C LEU A 29 4.49 -23.64 1.65
N ALA A 30 4.04 -23.60 2.89
CA ALA A 30 3.16 -22.57 3.38
C ALA A 30 3.99 -21.31 3.19
N LEU A 31 3.73 -20.62 2.08
CA LEU A 31 4.11 -19.23 1.89
C LEU A 31 3.64 -18.57 3.17
N LYS A 32 4.56 -18.33 4.13
CA LYS A 32 4.29 -17.44 5.26
C LYS A 32 3.65 -16.24 4.61
N SER A 33 2.37 -15.99 4.89
CA SER A 33 1.71 -14.82 4.36
C SER A 33 2.65 -13.67 4.71
N ARG A 34 3.22 -13.02 3.69
CA ARG A 34 4.01 -11.82 3.94
C ARG A 34 3.01 -10.92 4.65
N GLY A 35 3.22 -10.68 5.94
CA GLY A 35 2.28 -9.88 6.73
C GLY A 35 1.96 -8.62 5.96
N GLU A 36 0.68 -8.25 5.90
CA GLU A 36 0.22 -7.10 5.12
C GLU A 36 1.13 -5.90 5.39
N PHE A 37 1.69 -5.33 4.32
CA PHE A 37 2.59 -4.20 4.45
C PHE A 37 1.84 -3.02 5.07
N ASN A 38 2.32 -2.50 6.20
CA ASN A 38 1.68 -1.37 6.86
C ASN A 38 1.94 -0.06 6.09
N ILE A 39 1.10 0.22 5.11
CA ILE A 39 1.18 1.44 4.30
C ILE A 39 0.93 2.73 5.10
N PHE A 40 0.27 2.66 6.27
CA PHE A 40 0.09 3.84 7.14
C PHE A 40 1.39 4.30 7.80
N ALA A 41 2.42 3.44 7.88
CA ALA A 41 3.74 3.89 8.31
C ALA A 41 4.32 4.96 7.36
N LEU A 42 4.01 4.86 6.06
CA LEU A 42 4.42 5.85 5.07
C LEU A 42 3.75 7.21 5.32
N THR A 43 2.44 7.20 5.60
CA THR A 43 1.70 8.43 5.88
C THR A 43 2.21 9.14 7.13
N ASP A 44 2.58 8.37 8.15
CA ASP A 44 3.16 8.91 9.39
C ASP A 44 4.56 9.49 9.17
N ALA A 45 5.39 8.86 8.34
CA ALA A 45 6.71 9.37 8.00
C ALA A 45 6.62 10.68 7.20
N ILE A 46 5.67 10.77 6.26
CA ILE A 46 5.37 12.00 5.51
C ILE A 46 4.92 13.11 6.47
N GLY A 47 3.97 12.82 7.37
CA GLY A 47 3.48 13.80 8.34
C GLY A 47 4.56 14.29 9.31
N ARG A 48 5.50 13.41 9.69
CA ARG A 48 6.69 13.76 10.49
C ARG A 48 7.78 14.48 9.69
N ARG A 49 7.61 14.65 8.37
CA ARG A 49 8.64 15.14 7.43
C ARG A 49 9.97 14.40 7.50
N ASN A 50 9.91 13.11 7.81
CA ASN A 50 11.09 12.29 7.81
C ASN A 50 11.30 11.71 6.40
N LYS A 51 11.88 12.49 5.48
CA LYS A 51 12.07 12.07 4.09
C LYS A 51 12.83 10.75 3.94
N ARG A 52 13.83 10.53 4.80
CA ARG A 52 14.64 9.30 4.79
C ARG A 52 13.77 8.10 5.15
N GLU A 53 12.99 8.21 6.23
CA GLU A 53 12.08 7.15 6.67
C GLU A 53 10.97 6.92 5.63
N ALA A 54 10.38 8.00 5.10
CA ALA A 54 9.34 7.92 4.07
C ALA A 54 9.86 7.19 2.81
N TRP A 55 11.05 7.55 2.33
CA TRP A 55 11.68 6.87 1.20
C TRP A 55 11.97 5.39 1.47
N VAL A 56 12.52 5.05 2.64
CA VAL A 56 12.77 3.65 3.02
C VAL A 56 11.47 2.83 3.06
N ILE A 57 10.41 3.39 3.66
CA ILE A 57 9.10 2.73 3.72
C ILE A 57 8.51 2.58 2.31
N TYR A 58 8.62 3.60 1.48
CA TYR A 58 8.20 3.54 0.08
C TYR A 58 8.90 2.41 -0.69
N ARG A 59 10.23 2.29 -0.58
CA ARG A 59 10.98 1.19 -1.21
C ARG A 59 10.54 -0.18 -0.69
N LYS A 60 10.24 -0.29 0.61
CA LYS A 60 9.70 -1.53 1.19
C LYS A 60 8.29 -1.85 0.68
N ALA A 61 7.45 -0.85 0.47
CA ALA A 61 6.12 -1.02 -0.12
C ALA A 61 6.24 -1.65 -1.51
N LEU A 62 7.08 -1.08 -2.38
CA LEU A 62 7.32 -1.66 -3.71
C LEU A 62 7.91 -3.09 -3.63
N ALA A 63 8.86 -3.32 -2.72
CA ALA A 63 9.46 -4.65 -2.53
C ALA A 63 8.46 -5.70 -2.01
N SER A 64 7.38 -5.27 -1.34
CA SER A 64 6.28 -6.16 -0.97
C SER A 64 5.36 -6.53 -2.14
N GLY A 65 5.50 -5.86 -3.29
CA GLY A 65 4.67 -6.07 -4.48
C GLY A 65 3.51 -5.09 -4.61
N MET A 66 3.43 -4.05 -3.77
CA MET A 66 2.43 -2.99 -3.96
C MET A 66 2.71 -2.22 -5.25
N VAL A 67 1.65 -1.94 -6.01
CA VAL A 67 1.74 -1.14 -7.24
C VAL A 67 2.00 0.32 -6.86
N ALA A 68 2.89 1.00 -7.57
CA ALA A 68 3.25 2.39 -7.28
C ALA A 68 2.03 3.33 -7.26
N GLU A 69 1.06 3.08 -8.14
CA GLU A 69 -0.22 3.80 -8.19
C GLU A 69 -0.98 3.75 -6.85
N GLU A 70 -1.04 2.57 -6.21
CA GLU A 70 -1.69 2.39 -4.91
C GLU A 70 -0.97 3.21 -3.83
N VAL A 71 0.37 3.19 -3.87
CA VAL A 71 1.19 3.99 -2.95
C VAL A 71 0.99 5.48 -3.20
N PHE A 72 0.92 5.92 -4.46
CA PHE A 72 0.62 7.31 -4.83
C PHE A 72 -0.69 7.78 -4.20
N TYR A 73 -1.78 7.02 -4.32
CA TYR A 73 -3.06 7.41 -3.73
C TYR A 73 -2.98 7.54 -2.21
N LYS A 74 -2.15 6.74 -1.55
CA LYS A 74 -1.93 6.90 -0.11
C LYS A 74 -1.15 8.16 0.24
N VAL A 75 -0.11 8.48 -0.52
CA VAL A 75 0.65 9.73 -0.38
C VAL A 75 -0.27 10.93 -0.60
N PHE A 76 -1.06 10.90 -1.68
CA PHE A 76 -2.04 11.93 -2.00
C PHE A 76 -3.08 12.10 -0.88
N TRP A 77 -3.65 11.01 -0.39
CA TRP A 77 -4.61 11.03 0.70
C TRP A 77 -4.02 11.67 1.97
N GLN A 78 -2.77 11.35 2.32
CA GLN A 78 -2.13 11.94 3.50
C GLN A 78 -1.93 13.45 3.37
N VAL A 79 -1.44 13.92 2.22
CA VAL A 79 -1.24 15.36 1.98
C VAL A 79 -2.59 16.09 1.95
N LYS A 80 -3.59 15.55 1.26
CA LYS A 80 -4.97 16.08 1.25
C LYS A 80 -5.52 16.18 2.67
N THR A 81 -5.32 15.15 3.49
CA THR A 81 -5.82 15.11 4.87
C THR A 81 -5.15 16.18 5.74
N MET A 82 -3.84 16.37 5.61
CA MET A 82 -3.13 17.46 6.32
C MET A 82 -3.58 18.84 5.85
N LEU A 83 -3.80 19.02 4.54
CA LEU A 83 -4.28 20.29 3.98
C LEU A 83 -5.72 20.62 4.41
N LEU A 84 -6.60 19.62 4.47
CA LEU A 84 -7.95 19.81 5.02
C LEU A 84 -7.90 20.17 6.51
N ALA A 85 -7.09 19.43 7.27
CA ALA A 85 -6.90 19.70 8.69
C ALA A 85 -6.26 21.06 8.95
N SER A 86 -5.48 21.63 8.03
CA SER A 86 -4.92 22.99 8.19
C SER A 86 -5.95 24.09 7.97
N ARG A 87 -7.02 23.81 7.22
CA ARG A 87 -8.04 24.80 6.83
C ARG A 87 -9.32 24.77 7.67
N THR A 88 -9.49 23.73 8.47
CA THR A 88 -10.70 23.49 9.28
C THR A 88 -10.34 23.43 10.76
N LYS A 89 -11.34 23.54 11.62
CA LYS A 89 -11.19 23.47 13.08
C LYS A 89 -11.56 22.11 13.65
N THR A 90 -12.51 21.39 13.04
CA THR A 90 -12.97 20.08 13.52
C THR A 90 -13.01 19.02 12.42
N ALA A 91 -13.13 17.76 12.83
CA ALA A 91 -13.23 16.63 11.90
C ALA A 91 -14.55 16.65 11.12
N GLU A 92 -15.63 17.11 11.76
CA GLU A 92 -16.96 17.26 11.16
C GLU A 92 -16.95 18.32 10.06
N GLU A 93 -16.34 19.48 10.30
CA GLU A 93 -16.18 20.55 9.30
C GLU A 93 -15.40 20.07 8.07
N ALA A 94 -14.42 19.17 8.29
CA ALA A 94 -13.63 18.58 7.21
C ALA A 94 -14.30 17.37 6.54
N GLU A 95 -15.49 16.96 6.99
CA GLU A 95 -16.16 15.72 6.58
C GLU A 95 -15.26 14.48 6.69
N MET A 96 -14.49 14.40 7.79
CA MET A 96 -13.51 13.34 8.04
C MET A 96 -13.80 12.56 9.32
N LYS A 97 -13.29 11.33 9.39
CA LYS A 97 -13.26 10.57 10.64
C LYS A 97 -12.34 11.27 11.67
N PRO A 98 -12.66 11.24 12.98
CA PRO A 98 -11.89 11.94 14.01
C PRO A 98 -10.41 11.53 14.10
N TYR A 99 -10.10 10.23 13.96
CA TYR A 99 -8.74 9.73 14.13
C TYR A 99 -7.77 10.23 13.04
N PRO A 100 -8.03 10.03 11.72
CA PRO A 100 -7.19 10.60 10.67
C PRO A 100 -7.05 12.11 10.76
N TYR A 101 -8.15 12.81 11.07
CA TYR A 101 -8.16 14.26 11.22
C TYR A 101 -7.22 14.74 12.33
N SER A 102 -7.41 14.20 13.54
CA SER A 102 -6.62 14.59 14.72
C SER A 102 -5.14 14.29 14.52
N LYS A 103 -4.82 13.13 13.91
CA LYS A 103 -3.46 12.75 13.60
C LYS A 103 -2.81 13.71 12.60
N ALA A 104 -3.50 14.03 11.51
CA ALA A 104 -3.03 15.00 10.54
C ALA A 104 -2.88 16.40 11.12
N LYS A 105 -3.81 16.84 11.97
CA LYS A 105 -3.74 18.10 12.70
C LYS A 105 -2.43 18.22 13.49
N SER A 106 -2.00 17.13 14.13
CA SER A 106 -0.74 17.09 14.89
C SER A 106 0.52 17.26 14.02
N PHE A 107 0.45 16.95 12.73
CA PHE A 107 1.56 17.00 11.79
C PHE A 107 1.74 18.35 11.09
N ILE A 108 0.70 19.19 11.02
CA ILE A 108 0.73 20.48 10.31
C ILE A 108 1.87 21.37 10.78
N LYS A 109 2.18 21.36 12.09
CA LYS A 109 3.28 22.14 12.69
C LYS A 109 4.67 21.85 12.08
N ASN A 110 4.83 20.71 11.41
CA ASN A 110 6.08 20.35 10.75
C ASN A 110 6.23 21.02 9.38
N PHE A 111 5.17 21.62 8.83
CA PHE A 111 5.17 22.24 7.50
C PHE A 111 5.13 23.77 7.61
N LYS A 112 5.81 24.44 6.68
CA LYS A 112 5.77 25.89 6.57
C LYS A 112 4.41 26.34 6.01
N PRO A 113 3.99 27.59 6.27
CA PRO A 113 2.82 28.16 5.61
C PRO A 113 2.91 28.05 4.08
N GLY A 114 1.84 27.60 3.43
CA GLY A 114 1.78 27.43 1.97
C GLY A 114 2.44 26.16 1.42
N GLU A 115 3.15 25.41 2.24
CA GLU A 115 3.93 24.26 1.76
C GLU A 115 3.05 23.04 1.45
N LEU A 116 1.99 22.81 2.24
CA LEU A 116 1.02 21.75 1.96
C LEU A 116 0.23 22.03 0.68
N GLU A 117 -0.03 23.30 0.36
CA GLU A 117 -0.62 23.73 -0.90
C GLU A 117 0.28 23.38 -2.08
N LEU A 118 1.56 23.76 -2.03
CA LEU A 118 2.52 23.44 -3.07
C LEU A 118 2.71 21.93 -3.23
N LEU A 119 2.77 21.19 -2.13
CA LEU A 119 2.89 19.73 -2.18
C LEU A 119 1.64 19.09 -2.79
N SER A 120 0.44 19.55 -2.43
CA SER A 120 -0.82 19.10 -3.02
C SER A 120 -0.89 19.41 -4.51
N GLU A 121 -0.49 20.63 -4.92
CA GLU A 121 -0.44 21.05 -6.32
C GLU A 121 0.53 20.18 -7.13
N ASN A 122 1.72 19.92 -6.58
CA ASN A 122 2.72 19.06 -7.20
C ASN A 122 2.20 17.63 -7.42
N LEU A 123 1.48 17.07 -6.44
CA LEU A 123 0.87 15.74 -6.54
C LEU A 123 -0.17 15.67 -7.66
N VAL A 124 -1.06 16.65 -7.76
CA VAL A 124 -2.09 16.69 -8.83
C VAL A 124 -1.44 16.85 -10.19
N LYS A 125 -0.57 17.86 -10.36
CA LYS A 125 0.10 18.11 -11.64
C LYS A 125 0.97 16.94 -12.08
N GLY A 126 1.76 16.39 -11.17
CA GLY A 126 2.65 15.27 -11.45
C GLY A 126 1.91 14.00 -11.82
N TYR A 127 0.80 13.70 -11.13
CA TYR A 127 -0.03 12.57 -11.50
C TYR A 127 -0.62 12.69 -12.91
N HIS A 128 -1.03 13.89 -13.33
CA HIS A 128 -1.45 14.11 -14.72
C HIS A 128 -0.32 13.93 -15.73
N ARG A 129 0.92 14.32 -15.40
CA ARG A 129 2.10 14.03 -16.25
C ARG A 129 2.36 12.54 -16.37
N VAL A 130 2.30 11.83 -15.25
CA VAL A 130 2.42 10.36 -15.19
C VAL A 130 1.38 9.69 -16.07
N ARG A 131 0.10 10.11 -15.99
CA ARG A 131 -0.96 9.54 -16.84
C ARG A 131 -0.85 9.88 -18.32
N ARG A 132 -0.05 10.89 -18.69
CA ARG A 132 0.31 11.20 -20.08
C ARG A 132 1.58 10.49 -20.55
N GLY A 133 2.22 9.67 -19.70
CA GLY A 133 3.46 8.98 -20.02
C GLY A 133 4.69 9.90 -20.05
N GLU A 134 4.61 11.08 -19.43
CA GLU A 134 5.74 12.04 -19.38
C GLU A 134 6.74 11.71 -18.26
N GLU A 135 6.33 10.90 -17.28
CA GLU A 135 7.14 10.49 -16.12
C GLU A 135 6.62 9.16 -15.56
N GLU A 136 7.49 8.33 -14.99
CA GLU A 136 7.10 7.09 -14.30
C GLU A 136 6.54 7.39 -12.91
N THR A 137 5.47 6.69 -12.52
CA THR A 137 4.82 6.85 -11.20
C THR A 137 5.81 6.68 -10.06
N GLU A 138 6.70 5.69 -10.16
CA GLU A 138 7.68 5.39 -9.13
C GLU A 138 8.65 6.56 -8.90
N THR A 139 9.19 7.06 -10.01
CA THR A 139 10.15 8.16 -10.00
C THR A 139 9.51 9.44 -9.47
N PHE A 140 8.26 9.69 -9.84
CA PHE A 140 7.51 10.84 -9.37
C PHE A 140 7.27 10.81 -7.85
N ILE A 141 6.83 9.66 -7.31
CA ILE A 141 6.66 9.50 -5.86
C ILE A 141 8.01 9.68 -5.16
N GLU A 142 9.06 9.04 -5.66
CA GLU A 142 10.39 9.09 -5.06
C GLU A 142 10.93 10.52 -4.95
N LYS A 143 10.86 11.30 -6.04
CA LYS A 143 11.22 12.73 -6.05
C LYS A 143 10.38 13.53 -5.05
N THR A 144 9.08 13.26 -5.00
CA THR A 144 8.16 13.93 -4.07
C THR A 144 8.55 13.68 -2.62
N LEU A 145 8.85 12.42 -2.24
CA LEU A 145 9.24 12.06 -0.88
C LEU A 145 10.61 12.62 -0.49
N LEU A 146 11.58 12.63 -1.41
CA LEU A 146 12.92 13.15 -1.16
C LEU A 146 12.96 14.69 -1.10
N GLY A 147 11.95 15.35 -1.68
CA GLY A 147 11.73 16.80 -1.62
C GLY A 147 11.07 17.32 -0.34
N LEU A 148 10.64 16.43 0.56
CA LEU A 148 10.10 16.78 1.89
C LEU A 148 11.17 17.36 2.84
#